data_AF-A0A7S2HR34-F1
#
_entry.id   AF-A0A7S2HR34-F1
#
_cell.length_a   1.000
_cell.length_b   1.000
_cell.length_c   1.000
_cell.angle_alpha   90.00
_cell.angle_beta   90.00
_cell.angle_gamma   90.00
#
_symmetry.space_group_name_H-M   'P 1'
#
loop_
_entity.id
_entity.type
_entity.pdbx_description
1 polymer ?
#
loop_
_entity_poly.entity_id
_entity_poly.type
_entity_poly.pdbx_seq_one_letter_code
_entity_poly.pdbx_strand_id
1 'polypeptide(L)'
;EQMDAALRVPEGRQIDPRLSHDGVHFFLIPSFFTTLETLLDSDENFTLVVRTFGSDGPAVAQAIAAWAEECPHPRAKELAPSLEDCYFGRYDEAGSFSLRRIPGEPQASTEEEEAVILDESAALLLMETGPRCMCISDHYIWWRDHSYDPGAGKPVWISLQPALSPHHIFFDDNIHNDATD
;
A
#
# COMPACT_ATOMS: atom_id res chain seq x y z
N GLU A 1 -22.31 12.98 2.67
CA GLU A 1 -23.03 13.25 1.40
C GLU A 1 -22.12 13.31 0.18
N GLN A 2 -21.09 14.17 0.11
CA GLN A 2 -20.21 14.21 -1.08
C GLN A 2 -19.36 12.94 -1.28
N MET A 3 -18.77 12.39 -0.22
CA MET A 3 -17.94 11.18 -0.31
C MET A 3 -18.77 9.93 -0.63
N ASP A 4 -19.96 9.83 -0.04
CA ASP A 4 -20.94 8.76 -0.32
C ASP A 4 -21.32 8.73 -1.82
N ALA A 5 -21.63 9.90 -2.38
CA ALA A 5 -21.90 10.03 -3.81
C ALA A 5 -20.69 9.70 -4.69
N ALA A 6 -19.47 10.06 -4.27
CA ALA A 6 -18.24 9.79 -5.02
C ALA A 6 -17.86 8.29 -5.07
N LEU A 7 -18.27 7.52 -4.07
CA LEU A 7 -18.01 6.08 -3.98
C LEU A 7 -19.10 5.24 -4.62
N ARG A 8 -20.26 5.80 -4.95
CA ARG A 8 -21.39 5.01 -5.42
C ARG A 8 -21.13 4.38 -6.79
N VAL A 9 -21.34 3.07 -6.89
CA VAL A 9 -21.28 2.34 -8.14
C VAL A 9 -22.47 2.77 -9.03
N PRO A 10 -22.25 3.08 -10.32
CA PRO A 10 -23.34 3.44 -11.22
C PRO A 10 -24.41 2.34 -11.30
N GLU A 11 -25.69 2.74 -11.27
CA GLU A 11 -26.81 1.78 -11.32
C GLU A 11 -26.73 0.89 -12.57
N GLY A 12 -26.92 -0.42 -12.38
CA GLY A 12 -26.89 -1.41 -13.45
C GLY A 12 -25.48 -1.83 -13.91
N ARG A 13 -24.42 -1.26 -13.34
CA ARG A 13 -23.05 -1.71 -13.60
C ARG A 13 -22.77 -3.00 -12.82
N GLN A 14 -22.36 -4.05 -13.53
CA GLN A 14 -21.72 -5.20 -12.88
C GLN A 14 -20.31 -4.79 -12.45
N ILE A 15 -19.96 -5.04 -11.19
CA ILE A 15 -18.67 -4.66 -10.61
C ILE A 15 -17.96 -5.90 -10.07
N ASP A 16 -16.64 -5.96 -10.25
CA ASP A 16 -15.80 -7.00 -9.65
C ASP A 16 -15.91 -6.92 -8.10
N PRO A 17 -16.14 -8.04 -7.39
CA PRO A 17 -16.22 -8.05 -5.92
C PRO A 17 -14.97 -7.51 -5.21
N ARG A 18 -13.80 -7.54 -5.86
CA ARG A 18 -12.55 -6.94 -5.35
C ARG A 18 -12.58 -5.41 -5.39
N LEU A 19 -13.42 -4.82 -6.24
CA LEU A 19 -13.59 -3.37 -6.38
C LEU A 19 -14.76 -2.84 -5.54
N SER A 20 -15.65 -3.71 -5.06
CA SER A 20 -16.80 -3.34 -4.21
C SER A 20 -17.25 -4.52 -3.36
N HIS A 21 -17.15 -4.38 -2.04
CA HIS A 21 -17.51 -5.45 -1.09
C HIS A 21 -19.03 -5.60 -0.89
N ASP A 22 -19.80 -4.54 -1.09
CA ASP A 22 -21.27 -4.53 -0.93
C ASP A 22 -22.02 -4.48 -2.27
N GLY A 23 -21.30 -4.32 -3.39
CA GLY A 23 -21.86 -4.12 -4.72
C GLY A 23 -22.50 -2.74 -4.94
N VAL A 24 -22.44 -1.85 -3.96
CA VAL A 24 -23.07 -0.52 -3.96
C VAL A 24 -22.04 0.60 -3.96
N HIS A 25 -20.92 0.42 -3.26
CA HIS A 25 -19.84 1.39 -3.13
C HIS A 25 -18.52 0.80 -3.59
N PHE A 26 -17.73 1.59 -4.32
CA PHE A 26 -16.34 1.25 -4.59
C PHE A 26 -15.57 1.17 -3.27
N PHE A 27 -14.73 0.13 -3.13
CA PHE A 27 -13.87 -0.05 -1.98
C PHE A 27 -12.76 1.02 -1.93
N LEU A 28 -12.18 1.35 -3.09
CA LEU A 28 -11.26 2.48 -3.26
C LEU A 28 -11.95 3.60 -4.04
N ILE A 29 -11.64 4.85 -3.72
CA ILE A 29 -12.24 5.99 -4.43
C ILE A 29 -11.87 5.96 -5.93
N PRO A 30 -12.84 6.13 -6.86
CA PRO A 30 -12.55 6.04 -8.29
C PRO A 30 -11.46 7.00 -8.79
N SER A 31 -11.32 8.18 -8.18
CA SER A 31 -10.27 9.15 -8.53
C SER A 31 -8.86 8.62 -8.30
N PHE A 32 -8.67 7.67 -7.37
CA PHE A 32 -7.38 7.01 -7.18
C PHE A 32 -6.95 6.28 -8.46
N PHE A 33 -7.85 5.54 -9.09
CA PHE A 33 -7.57 4.86 -10.36
C PHE A 33 -7.30 5.84 -11.50
N THR A 34 -8.02 6.96 -11.55
CA THR A 34 -7.73 8.05 -12.50
C THR A 34 -6.32 8.63 -12.30
N THR A 35 -5.85 8.73 -11.05
CA THR A 35 -4.47 9.12 -10.76
C THR A 35 -3.48 8.09 -11.31
N LEU A 36 -3.74 6.79 -11.14
CA LEU A 36 -2.87 5.75 -11.70
C LEU A 36 -2.81 5.81 -13.23
N GLU A 37 -3.93 6.01 -13.91
CA GLU A 37 -3.98 6.20 -15.38
C GLU A 37 -3.12 7.41 -15.79
N THR A 38 -3.25 8.53 -15.08
CA THR A 38 -2.47 9.75 -15.36
C THR A 38 -0.97 9.53 -15.15
N LEU A 39 -0.57 8.77 -14.13
CA LEU A 39 0.83 8.42 -13.89
C LEU A 39 1.37 7.46 -14.97
N LEU A 40 0.54 6.52 -15.43
CA LEU A 40 0.91 5.58 -16.49
C LEU A 40 1.12 6.26 -17.86
N ASP A 41 0.37 7.33 -18.13
CA ASP A 41 0.52 8.20 -19.30
C ASP A 41 1.79 9.08 -19.25
N SER A 42 2.42 9.22 -18.07
CA SER A 42 3.67 9.96 -17.95
C SER A 42 4.86 9.16 -18.49
N ASP A 43 5.86 9.86 -19.03
CA ASP A 43 7.13 9.26 -19.47
C ASP A 43 8.00 8.76 -18.28
N GLU A 44 7.58 9.02 -17.04
CA GLU A 44 8.32 8.64 -15.84
C GLU A 44 7.99 7.22 -15.38
N ASN A 45 8.99 6.57 -14.78
CA ASN A 45 8.81 5.30 -14.08
C ASN A 45 8.54 5.57 -12.61
N PHE A 46 7.61 4.82 -12.03
CA PHE A 46 7.26 4.92 -10.63
C PHE A 46 6.99 3.54 -10.03
N THR A 47 7.17 3.43 -8.73
CA THR A 47 6.71 2.28 -7.92
C THR A 47 5.57 2.76 -7.05
N LEU A 48 4.44 2.05 -7.09
CA LEU A 48 3.32 2.27 -6.20
C LEU A 48 3.52 1.50 -4.90
N VAL A 49 3.84 2.19 -3.81
CA VAL A 49 3.93 1.59 -2.48
C VAL A 49 2.72 2.04 -1.65
N VAL A 50 1.75 1.14 -1.48
CA VAL A 50 0.61 1.39 -0.60
C VAL A 50 1.00 1.07 0.82
N ARG A 51 0.79 2.00 1.77
CA ARG A 51 1.07 1.77 3.18
C ARG A 51 -0.14 2.04 4.06
N THR A 52 -0.45 1.09 4.94
CA THR A 52 -1.57 1.16 5.86
C THR A 52 -1.13 0.68 7.24
N PHE A 53 -1.78 1.17 8.31
CA PHE A 53 -1.70 0.56 9.64
C PHE A 53 -2.77 -0.55 9.80
N GLY A 54 -3.74 -0.60 8.90
CA GLY A 54 -4.83 -1.57 8.93
C GLY A 54 -4.45 -2.95 8.39
N SER A 55 -5.38 -3.88 8.50
CA SER A 55 -5.31 -5.21 7.88
C SER A 55 -5.84 -5.23 6.45
N ASP A 56 -6.11 -4.07 5.88
CA ASP A 56 -6.76 -3.88 4.58
C ASP A 56 -5.79 -3.90 3.39
N GLY A 57 -4.48 -3.88 3.63
CA GLY A 57 -3.45 -3.93 2.59
C GLY A 57 -3.68 -5.01 1.52
N PRO A 58 -3.94 -6.28 1.88
CA PRO A 58 -4.28 -7.33 0.90
C PRO A 58 -5.54 -7.04 0.07
N ALA A 59 -6.58 -6.44 0.66
CA ALA A 59 -7.79 -6.07 -0.07
C ALA A 59 -7.51 -4.91 -1.04
N VAL A 60 -6.68 -3.94 -0.63
CA VAL A 60 -6.23 -2.84 -1.51
C VAL A 60 -5.43 -3.38 -2.69
N ALA A 61 -4.50 -4.32 -2.45
CA ALA A 61 -3.74 -5.00 -3.51
C ALA A 61 -4.68 -5.70 -4.51
N GLN A 62 -5.67 -6.44 -4.01
CA GLN A 62 -6.64 -7.12 -4.86
C GLN A 62 -7.50 -6.15 -5.68
N ALA A 63 -7.89 -5.00 -5.10
CA ALA A 63 -8.63 -3.97 -5.81
C ALA A 63 -7.79 -3.34 -6.93
N ILE A 64 -6.51 -3.05 -6.68
CA ILE A 64 -5.58 -2.54 -7.70
C ILE A 64 -5.39 -3.58 -8.82
N ALA A 65 -5.20 -4.85 -8.48
CA ALA A 65 -5.07 -5.93 -9.45
C ALA A 65 -6.33 -6.05 -10.33
N ALA A 66 -7.53 -6.02 -9.72
CA ALA A 66 -8.80 -6.06 -10.45
C ALA A 66 -8.96 -4.90 -11.42
N TRP A 67 -8.62 -3.68 -10.99
CA TRP A 67 -8.62 -2.51 -11.89
C TRP A 67 -7.61 -2.68 -13.03
N ALA A 68 -6.39 -3.13 -12.73
CA ALA A 68 -5.33 -3.30 -13.72
C ALA A 68 -5.66 -4.37 -14.79
N GLU A 69 -6.44 -5.39 -14.43
CA GLU A 69 -6.93 -6.42 -15.35
C GLU A 69 -7.91 -5.85 -16.40
N GLU A 70 -8.75 -4.89 -16.01
CA GLU A 70 -9.76 -4.26 -16.88
C GLU A 70 -9.26 -2.98 -17.57
N CYS A 71 -8.19 -2.36 -17.06
CA CYS A 71 -7.66 -1.11 -17.58
C CYS A 71 -7.09 -1.29 -19.00
N PRO A 72 -7.50 -0.46 -19.98
CA PRO A 72 -7.02 -0.58 -21.36
C PRO A 72 -5.58 -0.09 -21.55
N HIS A 73 -4.97 0.57 -20.56
CA HIS A 73 -3.62 1.11 -20.67
C HIS A 73 -2.58 -0.03 -20.78
N PRO A 74 -1.67 -0.03 -21.79
CA PRO A 74 -0.76 -1.14 -22.04
C PRO A 74 0.13 -1.54 -20.85
N ARG A 75 0.51 -0.56 -20.01
CA ARG A 75 1.35 -0.74 -18.82
C ARG A 75 0.55 -1.04 -17.54
N ALA A 76 -0.79 -1.06 -17.58
CA ALA A 76 -1.59 -1.22 -16.36
C ALA A 76 -1.29 -2.53 -15.63
N LYS A 77 -1.05 -3.62 -16.38
CA LYS A 77 -0.70 -4.93 -15.81
C LYS A 77 0.61 -4.94 -15.02
N GLU A 78 1.51 -3.99 -15.25
CA GLU A 78 2.72 -3.83 -14.43
C GLU A 78 2.35 -3.41 -13.00
N LEU A 79 1.21 -2.75 -12.80
CA LEU A 79 0.72 -2.31 -11.50
C LEU A 79 -0.18 -3.34 -10.82
N ALA A 80 -0.38 -4.55 -11.35
CA ALA A 80 -1.23 -5.56 -10.71
C ALA A 80 -0.41 -6.33 -9.65
N PRO A 81 -0.51 -5.99 -8.34
CA PRO A 81 0.24 -6.71 -7.32
C PRO A 81 -0.35 -8.10 -7.10
N SER A 82 0.51 -9.05 -6.75
CA SER A 82 0.13 -10.31 -6.13
C SER A 82 0.11 -10.18 -4.61
N LEU A 83 -0.44 -11.18 -3.92
CA LEU A 83 -0.35 -11.23 -2.45
C LEU A 83 1.09 -11.39 -1.95
N GLU A 84 2.00 -11.93 -2.77
CA GLU A 84 3.43 -12.05 -2.43
C GLU A 84 4.15 -10.69 -2.43
N ASP A 85 3.53 -9.67 -3.03
CA ASP A 85 3.96 -8.27 -3.03
C ASP A 85 3.36 -7.50 -1.85
N CYS A 86 2.72 -8.19 -0.91
CA CYS A 86 2.23 -7.62 0.33
C CYS A 86 3.15 -7.99 1.50
N TYR A 87 3.39 -7.02 2.39
CA TYR A 87 4.29 -7.17 3.53
C TYR A 87 3.66 -6.65 4.82
N PHE A 88 4.09 -7.20 5.96
CA PHE A 88 3.94 -6.62 7.28
C PHE A 88 5.23 -5.91 7.68
N GLY A 89 5.14 -4.63 8.00
CA GLY A 89 6.26 -3.80 8.46
C GLY A 89 6.24 -3.60 9.98
N ARG A 90 7.38 -3.77 10.64
CA ARG A 90 7.47 -3.63 12.10
C ARG A 90 8.87 -3.20 12.57
N TYR A 91 8.89 -2.37 13.61
CA TYR A 91 10.06 -2.17 14.48
C TYR A 91 10.07 -3.15 15.66
N ASP A 92 11.26 -3.64 16.01
CA ASP A 92 11.50 -4.34 17.26
C ASP A 92 11.86 -3.37 18.41
N GLU A 93 12.05 -3.91 19.61
CA GLU A 93 12.42 -3.12 20.80
C GLU A 93 13.80 -2.44 20.68
N ALA A 94 14.66 -2.90 19.78
CA ALA A 94 15.95 -2.29 19.50
C ALA A 94 15.86 -1.16 18.46
N GLY A 95 14.66 -0.92 17.89
CA GLY A 95 14.46 0.07 16.83
C GLY A 95 14.88 -0.44 15.44
N SER A 96 15.00 -1.75 15.25
CA SER A 96 15.33 -2.35 13.95
C SER A 96 14.06 -2.59 13.14
N PHE A 97 14.01 -2.07 11.91
CA PHE A 97 12.89 -2.27 11.00
C PHE A 97 12.99 -3.60 10.27
N SER A 98 11.86 -4.28 10.07
CA SER A 98 11.78 -5.51 9.28
C SER A 98 10.51 -5.57 8.44
N LEU A 99 10.59 -6.29 7.30
CA LEU A 99 9.44 -6.68 6.49
C LEU A 99 9.29 -8.19 6.47
N ARG A 100 8.07 -8.67 6.71
CA ARG A 100 7.66 -10.06 6.53
C ARG A 100 6.63 -10.13 5.42
N ARG A 101 6.68 -11.12 4.52
CA ARG A 101 5.63 -11.28 3.50
C ARG A 101 4.29 -11.66 4.14
N ILE A 102 3.20 -11.21 3.53
CA ILE A 102 1.86 -11.72 3.84
C ILE A 102 1.68 -13.02 3.04
N PRO A 103 1.40 -14.15 3.67
CA PRO A 103 1.18 -15.40 2.95
C PRO A 103 -0.05 -15.27 2.04
N GLY A 104 0.04 -15.83 0.83
CA GLY A 104 -1.01 -15.75 -0.20
C GLY A 104 -2.27 -16.54 0.12
N GLU A 105 -2.24 -17.40 1.14
CA GLU A 105 -3.41 -18.11 1.67
C GLU A 105 -3.56 -17.84 3.16
N PRO A 106 -4.79 -17.77 3.71
CA PRO A 106 -5.05 -17.73 5.14
C PRO A 106 -4.69 -19.09 5.76
N GLN A 107 -3.40 -19.40 5.85
CA GLN A 107 -2.89 -20.47 6.66
C GLN A 107 -2.99 -20.05 8.12
N ALA A 108 -3.37 -21.00 8.99
CA ALA A 108 -3.42 -20.79 10.42
C ALA A 108 -2.08 -20.19 10.86
N SER A 109 -2.13 -18.93 11.28
CA SER A 109 -0.99 -18.11 11.66
C SER A 109 -0.13 -18.84 12.70
N THR A 110 0.97 -19.43 12.25
CA THR A 110 2.16 -19.46 13.10
C THR A 110 2.84 -18.12 12.90
N GLU A 111 3.02 -17.36 13.98
CA GLU A 111 3.79 -16.10 14.00
C GLU A 111 5.27 -16.27 13.59
N GLU A 112 5.65 -17.46 13.10
CA GLU A 112 7.00 -17.94 12.83
C GLU A 112 7.33 -17.98 11.32
N GLU A 113 6.80 -17.06 10.51
CA GLU A 113 7.43 -16.80 9.21
C GLU A 113 8.51 -15.74 9.39
N GLU A 114 9.76 -16.14 9.10
CA GLU A 114 10.95 -15.31 9.28
C GLU A 114 10.86 -14.04 8.42
N ALA A 115 11.27 -12.91 8.99
CA ALA A 115 11.34 -11.66 8.24
C ALA A 115 12.27 -11.82 7.04
N VAL A 116 11.81 -11.38 5.87
CA VAL A 116 12.58 -11.48 4.62
C VAL A 116 13.51 -10.29 4.42
N ILE A 117 13.21 -9.17 5.08
CA ILE A 117 14.01 -7.95 5.09
C ILE A 117 14.21 -7.54 6.54
N LEU A 118 15.45 -7.25 6.93
CA LEU A 118 15.87 -7.07 8.32
C LEU A 118 16.38 -5.68 8.66
N ASP A 119 16.43 -4.78 7.67
CA ASP A 119 16.84 -3.39 7.87
C ASP A 119 16.17 -2.43 6.87
N GLU A 120 16.21 -1.15 7.21
CA GLU A 120 15.61 -0.07 6.42
C GLU A 120 16.26 0.11 5.04
N SER A 121 17.57 -0.16 4.91
CA SER A 121 18.28 0.01 3.64
C SER A 121 17.83 -1.05 2.63
N ALA A 122 17.66 -2.30 3.08
CA ALA A 122 17.12 -3.38 2.27
C ALA A 122 15.62 -3.17 1.96
N ALA A 123 14.84 -2.57 2.87
CA ALA A 123 13.46 -2.20 2.60
C ALA A 123 13.34 -1.12 1.53
N LEU A 124 14.19 -0.08 1.59
CA LEU A 124 14.26 0.95 0.56
C LEU A 124 14.69 0.35 -0.79
N LEU A 125 15.70 -0.51 -0.81
CA LEU A 125 16.14 -1.18 -2.03
C LEU A 125 15.03 -2.03 -2.67
N LEU A 126 14.21 -2.71 -1.86
CA LEU A 126 13.04 -3.44 -2.34
C LEU A 126 12.04 -2.50 -3.02
N MET A 127 11.77 -1.32 -2.45
CA MET A 127 10.84 -0.34 -3.05
C MET A 127 11.39 0.29 -4.34
N GLU A 128 12.71 0.43 -4.43
CA GLU A 128 13.39 0.99 -5.60
C GLU A 128 13.55 -0.02 -6.75
N THR A 129 13.71 -1.31 -6.45
CA THR A 129 14.11 -2.34 -7.44
C THR A 129 13.15 -3.52 -7.58
N GLY A 130 12.16 -3.62 -6.69
CA GLY A 130 11.21 -4.72 -6.62
C GLY A 130 10.00 -4.54 -7.55
N PRO A 131 8.86 -5.16 -7.18
CA PRO A 131 7.60 -5.03 -7.90
C PRO A 131 7.18 -3.57 -8.06
N ARG A 132 6.55 -3.27 -9.20
CA ARG A 132 6.03 -1.94 -9.56
C ARG A 132 4.85 -1.49 -8.70
N CYS A 133 4.19 -2.43 -8.02
CA CYS A 133 3.17 -2.16 -7.01
C CYS A 133 3.34 -3.12 -5.84
N MET A 134 3.31 -2.62 -4.61
CA MET A 134 3.38 -3.41 -3.39
C MET A 134 2.55 -2.78 -2.27
N CYS A 135 2.18 -3.58 -1.27
CA CYS A 135 1.46 -3.12 -0.09
C CYS A 135 2.24 -3.43 1.19
N ILE A 136 2.30 -2.48 2.13
CA ILE A 136 2.94 -2.67 3.43
C ILE A 136 1.91 -2.33 4.51
N SER A 137 1.61 -3.31 5.35
CA SER A 137 0.78 -3.16 6.54
C SER A 137 1.69 -2.96 7.74
N ASP A 138 1.85 -1.71 8.17
CA ASP A 138 2.66 -1.29 9.29
C ASP A 138 2.02 -1.67 10.64
N HIS A 139 2.85 -1.89 11.65
CA HIS A 139 2.42 -2.44 12.94
C HIS A 139 1.64 -1.44 13.81
N TYR A 140 0.32 -1.35 13.59
CA TYR A 140 -0.56 -0.44 14.33
C TYR A 140 -0.53 -0.61 15.84
N ILE A 141 -0.54 -1.86 16.33
CA ILE A 141 -0.54 -2.15 17.77
C ILE A 141 0.70 -1.54 18.43
N TRP A 142 1.87 -1.64 17.79
CA TRP A 142 3.08 -0.99 18.27
C TRP A 142 2.95 0.53 18.32
N TRP A 143 2.51 1.16 17.21
CA TRP A 143 2.34 2.61 17.17
C TRP A 143 1.37 3.11 18.26
N ARG A 144 0.23 2.41 18.43
CA ARG A 144 -0.76 2.69 19.49
C ARG A 144 -0.18 2.53 20.89
N ASP A 145 0.52 1.42 21.15
CA ASP A 145 1.06 1.10 22.47
C ASP A 145 2.21 2.06 22.85
N HIS A 146 2.79 2.75 21.87
CA HIS A 146 3.73 3.87 22.03
C HIS A 146 3.04 5.25 22.03
N SER A 147 1.76 5.31 22.40
CA SER A 147 0.99 6.57 22.50
C SER A 147 0.95 7.37 21.20
N TYR A 148 0.97 6.69 20.06
CA TYR A 148 0.97 7.29 18.73
C TYR A 148 2.19 8.20 18.45
N ASP A 149 3.30 7.98 19.15
CA ASP A 149 4.54 8.73 18.95
C ASP A 149 5.00 8.66 17.48
N PRO A 150 5.36 9.79 16.83
CA PRO A 150 5.82 9.80 15.44
C PRO A 150 7.03 8.90 15.20
N GLY A 151 7.91 8.73 16.18
CA GLY A 151 9.07 7.83 16.12
C GLY A 151 8.69 6.34 16.15
N ALA A 152 7.47 5.99 16.56
CA ALA A 152 6.90 4.64 16.46
C ALA A 152 5.97 4.49 15.24
N GLY A 153 5.86 5.53 14.41
CA GLY A 153 4.98 5.59 13.24
C GLY A 153 5.54 4.95 11.97
N LYS A 154 4.96 5.28 10.81
CA LYS A 154 5.44 4.81 9.50
C LYS A 154 6.74 5.53 9.14
N PRO A 155 7.85 4.82 8.84
CA PRO A 155 9.08 5.48 8.40
C PRO A 155 8.90 6.17 7.05
N VAL A 156 9.51 7.34 6.91
CA VAL A 156 9.65 8.02 5.62
C VAL A 156 11.11 7.92 5.21
N TRP A 157 11.39 7.08 4.21
CA TRP A 157 12.74 6.97 3.66
C TRP A 157 12.92 7.95 2.50
N ILE A 158 14.09 8.58 2.47
CA ILE A 158 14.53 9.46 1.40
C ILE A 158 15.76 8.82 0.78
N SER A 159 15.67 8.47 -0.50
CA SER A 159 16.83 7.96 -1.22
C SER A 159 17.87 9.06 -1.39
N LEU A 160 19.11 8.79 -0.98
CA LEU A 160 20.24 9.69 -1.23
C LEU A 160 20.90 9.43 -2.59
N GLN A 161 20.38 8.49 -3.39
CA GLN A 161 20.91 8.15 -4.71
C GLN A 161 20.12 8.90 -5.80
N PRO A 162 20.69 9.97 -6.41
CA PRO A 162 19.96 10.80 -7.36
C PRO A 162 19.53 10.04 -8.63
N ALA A 163 20.24 8.96 -8.96
CA ALA A 163 19.96 8.12 -10.13
C ALA A 163 18.79 7.14 -9.93
N LEU A 164 18.41 6.85 -8.68
CA LEU A 164 17.28 5.98 -8.35
C LEU A 164 16.07 6.76 -7.83
N SER A 165 16.27 8.03 -7.42
CA SER A 165 15.29 9.03 -6.96
C SER A 165 13.82 8.67 -7.22
N PRO A 166 13.22 7.80 -6.39
CA PRO A 166 11.79 7.53 -6.51
C PRO A 166 11.03 8.78 -6.07
N HIS A 167 10.07 9.23 -6.87
CA HIS A 167 9.18 10.32 -6.46
C HIS A 167 8.11 9.76 -5.51
N HIS A 168 8.37 9.81 -4.21
CA HIS A 168 7.42 9.34 -3.20
C HIS A 168 6.24 10.31 -3.10
N ILE A 169 5.01 9.80 -3.26
CA ILE A 169 3.77 10.54 -3.01
C ILE A 169 3.06 9.89 -1.82
N PHE A 170 2.80 10.69 -0.78
CA PHE A 170 2.10 10.22 0.42
C PHE A 170 0.68 10.78 0.46
N PHE A 171 -0.28 9.89 0.70
CA PHE A 171 -1.66 10.24 1.04
C PHE A 171 -1.91 9.76 2.46
N ASP A 172 -2.03 10.68 3.40
CA ASP A 172 -2.35 10.38 4.79
C ASP A 172 -3.03 11.62 5.38
N ASP A 173 -4.12 11.42 6.10
CA ASP A 173 -4.91 12.48 6.73
C ASP A 173 -4.33 12.90 8.09
N ASN A 174 -3.28 12.22 8.55
CA ASN A 174 -2.74 12.31 9.90
C ASN A 174 -1.21 12.54 9.91
N ILE A 175 -0.68 13.29 8.94
CA ILE A 175 0.75 13.67 8.90
C ILE A 175 0.99 14.89 9.80
N HIS A 176 1.51 14.65 10.99
CA HIS A 176 1.91 15.71 11.93
C HIS A 176 3.22 15.36 12.64
N ASN A 177 3.90 16.39 13.12
CA ASN A 177 5.17 16.26 13.84
C ASN A 177 5.00 16.20 15.37
N ASP A 178 3.75 16.24 15.86
CA ASP A 178 3.38 16.17 17.28
C ASP A 178 2.27 15.12 17.45
N ALA A 179 2.37 14.28 18.47
CA ALA A 179 1.37 13.27 18.80
C ALA A 179 0.08 13.87 19.40
N THR A 180 0.10 15.17 19.75
CA THR A 180 -0.98 15.87 20.44
C THR A 180 -1.65 16.98 19.62
N ASP A 181 -1.30 17.10 18.34
CA ASP A 181 -1.90 18.07 17.40
C ASP A 181 -3.42 17.84 17.21
#